data_AF-A0A8S4AUD4-F1
#
_entry.id   AF-A0A8S4AUD4-F1
#
_cell.length_a   1.000
_cell.length_b   1.000
_cell.length_c   1.000
_cell.angle_alpha   90.00
_cell.angle_beta   90.00
_cell.angle_gamma   90.00
#
_symmetry.space_group_name_H-M   'P 1'
#
loop_
_entity.id
_entity.type
_entity.pdbx_description
1 polymer ?
#
loop_
_entity_poly.entity_id
_entity_poly.type
_entity_poly.pdbx_seq_one_letter_code
_entity_poly.pdbx_strand_id
1 'polypeptide(L)'
;MARAEEMHAWTVKMSTPSVLAVVTVFSMIPGGVLSDTRGAQGLEAQQLAQGSSILHRRLKRGWIWKQLFVPEEDPTPRVIGQVKPHIECAPWTTVAQVTATDADDPMFGNNAKLIYSILQGEPYFSVEPKTGLIVTSWPNMDREAREEYLVVVQVKDMLGLSGGYSSSTTVTVSLTDVNDNGPTFHQHLYNFAISENAVVGTTVGRIKAEDGDTGINARMTYTLEDDLEESATFIIQTDPETQEGVILLAKPLDFESKRRYVVAAEAANDHVDTRFLAPDEFRDRTRLKIVVEDVDEPPVFLRPVYEWKVPENVAVGTAVGGVGARDTDVVNNAIRYSIDKRSDATKAFQIDPNNGTIAVVKALDRETTEWHNVTVEATETSKENFFDSLSTSGSFIPPYKETLSILGV
;
A
#
# COMPACT_ATOMS: atom_id res chain seq x y z
N MET A 1 14.25 23.92 23.77
CA MET A 1 14.70 23.61 22.39
C MET A 1 13.47 23.70 21.50
N ALA A 2 13.21 24.87 20.91
CA ALA A 2 12.14 25.03 19.93
C ALA A 2 12.71 24.63 18.57
N ARG A 3 12.06 23.67 17.90
CA ARG A 3 12.45 23.14 16.60
C ARG A 3 11.90 24.09 15.54
N ALA A 4 12.78 24.64 14.71
CA ALA A 4 12.39 25.48 13.58
C ALA A 4 11.71 24.61 12.51
N GLU A 5 10.50 24.97 12.10
CA GLU A 5 9.84 24.38 10.94
C GLU A 5 10.20 25.19 9.69
N GLU A 6 10.69 24.49 8.67
CA GLU A 6 11.10 25.05 7.37
C GLU A 6 9.87 25.52 6.58
N MET A 7 9.82 26.80 6.23
CA MET A 7 8.84 27.34 5.28
C MET A 7 9.26 27.02 3.85
N HIS A 8 8.54 26.10 3.19
CA HIS A 8 8.70 25.87 1.76
C HIS A 8 7.90 26.91 0.95
N ALA A 9 8.63 27.76 0.21
CA ALA A 9 8.06 28.67 -0.77
C ALA A 9 7.78 27.92 -2.09
N TRP A 10 6.54 27.97 -2.57
CA TRP A 10 6.17 27.42 -3.88
C TRP A 10 5.94 28.55 -4.90
N THR A 11 6.55 28.41 -6.07
CA THR A 11 6.42 29.36 -7.19
C THR A 11 5.38 28.84 -8.19
N VAL A 12 4.24 29.53 -8.31
CA VAL A 12 3.22 29.20 -9.33
C VAL A 12 3.61 29.87 -10.66
N LYS A 13 3.85 29.08 -11.71
CA LYS A 13 3.97 29.58 -13.09
C LYS A 13 2.58 29.82 -13.65
N MET A 14 2.22 31.08 -13.90
CA MET A 14 1.05 31.44 -14.71
C MET A 14 1.48 31.62 -16.16
N SER A 15 0.79 30.95 -17.09
CA SER A 15 1.07 31.04 -18.53
C SER A 15 0.11 32.01 -19.23
N THR A 16 0.44 33.30 -19.20
CA THR A 16 0.06 34.27 -20.24
C THR A 16 1.16 35.34 -20.36
N PRO A 17 1.44 35.86 -21.56
CA PRO A 17 2.54 36.80 -21.76
C PRO A 17 2.05 38.20 -21.43
N SER A 18 2.13 38.61 -20.17
CA SER A 18 2.38 40.00 -19.75
C SER A 18 2.35 40.09 -18.22
N VAL A 19 3.45 40.61 -17.67
CA VAL A 19 3.66 41.03 -16.28
C VAL A 19 4.00 39.92 -15.26
N LEU A 20 5.27 39.95 -14.83
CA LEU A 20 5.78 39.23 -13.66
C LEU A 20 5.18 39.86 -12.39
N ALA A 21 4.53 39.08 -11.53
CA ALA A 21 4.18 39.53 -10.20
C ALA A 21 4.70 38.55 -9.15
N VAL A 22 5.56 39.07 -8.28
CA VAL A 22 6.03 38.38 -7.08
C VAL A 22 5.00 38.61 -5.98
N VAL A 23 4.43 37.54 -5.42
CA VAL A 23 3.44 37.61 -4.33
C VAL A 23 4.04 36.92 -3.11
N THR A 24 4.16 37.67 -2.01
CA THR A 24 4.52 37.14 -0.69
C THR A 24 3.23 36.89 0.10
N VAL A 25 3.02 35.65 0.56
CA VAL A 25 1.82 35.25 1.33
C VAL A 25 2.18 35.17 2.82
N PHE A 26 1.38 35.79 3.68
CA PHE A 26 1.38 35.52 5.13
C PHE A 26 0.10 34.78 5.49
N SER A 27 0.23 33.60 6.08
CA SER A 27 -0.87 32.92 6.79
C SER A 27 -0.92 33.44 8.23
N MET A 28 -2.08 33.91 8.69
CA MET A 28 -2.34 34.08 10.12
C MET A 28 -3.32 33.01 10.58
N ILE A 29 -2.85 32.16 11.50
CA ILE A 29 -3.70 31.27 12.30
C ILE A 29 -4.21 32.11 13.48
N PRO A 30 -5.53 32.19 13.76
CA PRO A 30 -6.04 32.95 14.88
C PRO A 30 -5.80 32.20 16.19
N GLY A 31 -4.89 32.70 17.03
CA GLY A 31 -4.63 32.13 18.36
C GLY A 31 -3.27 32.49 18.93
N GLY A 32 -2.98 33.78 19.13
CA GLY A 32 -1.75 34.23 19.78
C GLY A 32 -1.94 35.60 20.44
N VAL A 33 -1.90 35.63 21.76
CA VAL A 33 -1.99 36.85 22.56
C VAL A 33 -0.73 37.70 22.33
N LEU A 34 -0.89 38.92 21.82
CA LEU A 34 0.19 39.90 21.69
C LEU A 34 0.49 40.53 23.06
N SER A 35 1.67 40.26 23.60
CA SER A 35 2.30 41.08 24.65
C SER A 35 3.62 41.67 24.14
N ASP A 36 3.54 42.96 23.82
CA ASP A 36 4.51 44.07 23.88
C ASP A 36 6.03 43.96 23.56
N THR A 37 6.46 45.02 22.86
CA THR A 37 7.77 45.73 22.78
C THR A 37 9.01 45.23 22.01
N ARG A 38 9.40 46.13 21.08
CA ARG A 38 10.75 46.67 20.75
C ARG A 38 11.72 45.83 19.90
N GLY A 39 12.03 46.41 18.73
CA GLY A 39 13.40 46.53 18.24
C GLY A 39 13.69 45.86 16.89
N ALA A 40 13.97 46.67 15.86
CA ALA A 40 15.18 46.58 15.03
C ALA A 40 15.03 47.42 13.75
N GLN A 41 15.90 48.42 13.61
CA GLN A 41 16.19 49.13 12.37
C GLN A 41 17.17 48.32 11.51
N GLY A 42 17.03 48.44 10.18
CA GLY A 42 18.13 48.51 9.21
C GLY A 42 18.64 47.20 8.58
N LEU A 43 18.59 47.12 7.25
CA LEU A 43 19.76 46.89 6.37
C LEU A 43 19.38 46.94 4.86
N GLU A 44 20.20 47.70 4.12
CA GLU A 44 20.44 47.84 2.67
C GLU A 44 20.59 46.50 1.90
N ALA A 45 20.72 46.36 0.58
CA ALA A 45 20.47 47.11 -0.67
C ALA A 45 20.94 46.19 -1.85
N GLN A 46 20.58 46.59 -3.09
CA GLN A 46 21.29 46.36 -4.38
C GLN A 46 20.98 45.17 -5.34
N GLN A 47 21.04 45.56 -6.63
CA GLN A 47 21.21 44.84 -7.92
C GLN A 47 19.92 44.36 -8.63
N LEU A 48 19.65 44.66 -9.92
CA LEU A 48 20.47 45.06 -11.09
C LEU A 48 19.62 45.82 -12.13
N ALA A 49 20.24 46.81 -12.79
CA ALA A 49 19.72 47.52 -13.96
C ALA A 49 20.67 47.32 -15.17
N GLN A 50 20.14 46.87 -16.30
CA GLN A 50 20.64 47.02 -17.69
C GLN A 50 19.44 46.74 -18.63
N GLY A 51 19.12 47.45 -19.72
CA GLY A 51 19.66 48.62 -20.37
C GLY A 51 18.87 48.85 -21.66
N SER A 52 18.74 50.12 -22.10
CA SER A 52 18.89 50.58 -23.49
C SER A 52 18.30 51.98 -23.66
N SER A 53 19.06 52.83 -24.33
CA SER A 53 18.85 54.26 -24.47
C SER A 53 18.74 54.67 -25.95
N ILE A 54 18.31 55.93 -26.15
CA ILE A 54 18.56 56.83 -27.30
C ILE A 54 17.48 56.86 -28.40
N LEU A 55 16.71 57.98 -28.45
CA LEU A 55 16.97 59.06 -29.43
C LEU A 55 16.28 60.38 -29.06
N HIS A 56 17.04 61.47 -29.14
CA HIS A 56 16.62 62.87 -28.95
C HIS A 56 15.99 63.48 -30.22
N ARG A 57 14.95 64.33 -30.06
CA ARG A 57 14.89 65.63 -30.75
C ARG A 57 13.83 66.58 -30.15
N ARG A 58 14.27 67.82 -29.83
CA ARG A 58 13.45 68.98 -29.45
C ARG A 58 12.66 69.52 -30.65
N LEU A 59 11.40 69.93 -30.47
CA LEU A 59 10.81 71.09 -31.14
C LEU A 59 9.75 71.78 -30.25
N LYS A 60 9.68 73.11 -30.39
CA LYS A 60 8.95 74.10 -29.59
C LYS A 60 7.48 74.25 -30.05
N ARG A 61 6.63 74.64 -29.07
CA ARG A 61 5.38 75.45 -29.15
C ARG A 61 4.24 75.00 -30.08
N GLY A 62 3.07 74.80 -29.49
CA GLY A 62 1.77 74.83 -30.18
C GLY A 62 0.68 74.17 -29.35
N TRP A 63 -0.22 74.96 -28.77
CA TRP A 63 -1.45 74.47 -28.16
C TRP A 63 -2.36 73.94 -29.27
N ILE A 64 -2.70 72.64 -29.22
CA ILE A 64 -3.78 72.05 -30.00
C ILE A 64 -4.52 71.11 -29.05
N TRP A 65 -5.78 71.44 -28.73
CA TRP A 65 -6.70 70.50 -28.11
C TRP A 65 -6.93 69.37 -29.10
N LYS A 66 -6.29 68.23 -28.86
CA LYS A 66 -6.64 66.96 -29.50
C LYS A 66 -7.27 66.13 -28.40
N GLN A 67 -8.59 66.04 -28.45
CA GLN A 67 -9.38 65.10 -27.67
C GLN A 67 -8.80 63.71 -27.96
N LEU A 68 -7.91 63.23 -27.08
CA LEU A 68 -7.49 61.85 -27.09
C LEU A 68 -8.72 61.08 -26.65
N PHE A 69 -9.36 60.39 -27.59
CA PHE A 69 -10.09 59.19 -27.24
C PHE A 69 -9.05 58.27 -26.57
N VAL A 70 -9.06 58.26 -25.25
CA VAL A 70 -8.57 57.12 -24.48
C VAL A 70 -9.59 56.02 -24.81
N PRO A 71 -9.19 54.88 -25.41
CA PRO A 71 -10.11 53.76 -25.46
C PRO A 71 -10.47 53.45 -24.01
N GLU A 72 -11.76 53.44 -23.67
CA GLU A 72 -12.25 52.85 -22.41
C GLU A 72 -11.65 51.44 -22.36
N GLU A 73 -10.67 51.23 -21.49
CA GLU A 73 -10.10 49.90 -21.27
C GLU A 73 -11.01 49.19 -20.27
N ASP A 74 -11.56 48.05 -20.70
CA ASP A 74 -12.44 47.21 -19.89
C ASP A 74 -11.80 46.86 -18.54
N PRO A 75 -12.60 46.70 -17.47
CA PRO A 75 -12.08 46.29 -16.19
C PRO A 75 -11.38 44.93 -16.30
N THR A 76 -10.11 44.87 -15.88
CA THR A 76 -9.30 43.64 -15.94
C THR A 76 -9.24 42.96 -14.58
N PRO A 77 -9.94 41.82 -14.38
CA PRO A 77 -9.92 41.12 -13.11
C PRO A 77 -8.61 40.34 -12.90
N ARG A 78 -8.11 40.38 -11.67
CA ARG A 78 -6.92 39.65 -11.22
C ARG A 78 -7.20 38.99 -9.86
N VAL A 79 -6.74 37.75 -9.70
CA VAL A 79 -6.85 36.99 -8.44
C VAL A 79 -5.63 37.27 -7.57
N ILE A 80 -5.85 37.68 -6.31
CA ILE A 80 -4.79 37.88 -5.33
C ILE A 80 -4.92 36.79 -4.26
N GLY A 81 -4.07 35.77 -4.36
CA GLY A 81 -4.03 34.65 -3.41
C GLY A 81 -5.13 33.61 -3.62
N GLN A 82 -4.77 32.35 -3.43
CA GLN A 82 -5.72 31.25 -3.25
C GLN A 82 -5.49 30.72 -1.83
N VAL A 83 -6.48 30.87 -0.95
CA VAL A 83 -6.52 30.11 0.30
C VAL A 83 -7.24 28.81 -0.02
N LYS A 84 -6.64 27.68 0.33
CA LYS A 84 -7.28 26.38 0.22
C LYS A 84 -8.29 26.24 1.36
N PRO A 85 -9.61 26.21 1.09
CA PRO A 85 -10.58 26.06 2.14
C PRO A 85 -10.57 24.62 2.67
N HIS A 86 -10.57 24.51 4.00
CA HIS A 86 -10.68 23.27 4.75
C HIS A 86 -12.16 22.85 4.88
N ILE A 87 -12.44 21.53 4.99
CA ILE A 87 -13.76 20.88 4.92
C ILE A 87 -14.81 21.30 5.98
N GLU A 88 -14.48 22.22 6.85
CA GLU A 88 -15.44 22.84 7.78
C GLU A 88 -15.16 24.34 7.91
N CYS A 89 -14.91 24.97 6.77
CA CYS A 89 -15.00 26.42 6.67
C CYS A 89 -16.42 26.80 7.06
N ALA A 90 -16.63 27.15 8.34
CA ALA A 90 -17.85 27.81 8.79
C ALA A 90 -18.28 28.80 7.71
N PRO A 91 -19.59 28.91 7.43
CA PRO A 91 -20.05 29.90 6.47
C PRO A 91 -19.37 31.23 6.81
N TRP A 92 -18.97 31.98 5.78
CA TRP A 92 -18.18 33.20 5.88
C TRP A 92 -16.66 33.01 6.04
N THR A 93 -16.10 31.84 5.75
CA THR A 93 -14.64 31.68 5.72
C THR A 93 -14.06 32.23 4.41
N THR A 94 -12.99 33.02 4.51
CA THR A 94 -12.31 33.64 3.37
C THR A 94 -11.60 32.60 2.50
N VAL A 95 -11.88 32.62 1.20
CA VAL A 95 -11.26 31.74 0.19
C VAL A 95 -10.24 32.50 -0.65
N ALA A 96 -10.64 33.63 -1.22
CA ALA A 96 -9.78 34.43 -2.09
C ALA A 96 -10.32 35.86 -2.20
N GLN A 97 -9.50 36.79 -2.69
CA GLN A 97 -9.96 38.12 -3.06
C GLN A 97 -9.66 38.38 -4.54
N VAL A 98 -10.69 38.80 -5.27
CA VAL A 98 -10.58 39.23 -6.67
C VAL A 98 -10.56 40.75 -6.71
N THR A 99 -9.64 41.30 -7.46
CA THR A 99 -9.51 42.74 -7.68
C THR A 99 -9.57 43.05 -9.16
N ALA A 100 -10.25 44.12 -9.53
CA ALA A 100 -10.26 44.66 -10.89
C ALA A 100 -9.99 46.17 -10.85
N THR A 101 -9.44 46.69 -11.93
CA THR A 101 -9.20 48.12 -12.13
C THR A 101 -9.98 48.60 -13.33
N ASP A 102 -10.59 49.77 -13.21
CA ASP A 102 -11.28 50.47 -14.30
C ASP A 102 -10.41 51.68 -14.74
N ALA A 103 -10.40 52.00 -16.03
CA ALA A 103 -9.64 53.12 -16.57
C ALA A 103 -10.31 54.49 -16.38
N ASP A 104 -11.58 54.51 -15.96
CA ASP A 104 -12.35 55.74 -15.75
C ASP A 104 -11.87 56.56 -14.54
N ASP A 105 -12.11 57.88 -14.59
CA ASP A 105 -11.72 58.82 -13.53
C ASP A 105 -12.48 58.52 -12.22
N PRO A 106 -11.78 58.13 -11.13
CA PRO A 106 -12.41 57.80 -9.86
C PRO A 106 -13.05 59.00 -9.14
N MET A 107 -12.75 60.23 -9.58
CA MET A 107 -13.28 61.47 -8.98
C MET A 107 -14.56 61.98 -9.66
N PHE A 108 -14.94 61.44 -10.82
CA PHE A 108 -16.10 61.92 -11.59
C PHE A 108 -17.15 60.82 -11.84
N GLY A 109 -18.20 60.80 -11.01
CA GLY A 109 -19.38 59.95 -11.21
C GLY A 109 -19.28 58.56 -10.57
N ASN A 110 -20.22 57.66 -10.93
CA ASN A 110 -20.23 56.27 -10.45
C ASN A 110 -19.50 55.32 -11.42
N ASN A 111 -18.92 55.84 -12.50
CA ASN A 111 -18.43 55.02 -13.61
C ASN A 111 -17.25 54.14 -13.20
N ALA A 112 -16.29 54.67 -12.42
CA ALA A 112 -15.19 53.87 -11.87
C ALA A 112 -15.57 52.96 -10.68
N LYS A 113 -16.86 52.91 -10.28
CA LYS A 113 -17.30 52.09 -9.15
C LYS A 113 -17.64 50.68 -9.62
N LEU A 114 -16.82 49.73 -9.20
CA LEU A 114 -16.97 48.32 -9.56
C LEU A 114 -17.86 47.56 -8.57
N ILE A 115 -18.72 46.70 -9.12
CA ILE A 115 -19.52 45.73 -8.36
C ILE A 115 -19.13 44.32 -8.78
N TYR A 116 -18.79 43.49 -7.80
CA TYR A 116 -18.52 42.07 -7.99
C TYR A 116 -19.80 41.24 -7.78
N SER A 117 -19.96 40.20 -8.59
CA SER A 117 -21.05 39.23 -8.50
C SER A 117 -20.58 37.86 -8.98
N ILE A 118 -21.21 36.78 -8.51
CA ILE A 118 -20.91 35.41 -8.94
C ILE A 118 -21.88 35.04 -10.08
N LEU A 119 -21.32 34.59 -11.21
CA LEU A 119 -22.07 33.98 -12.32
C LEU A 119 -22.18 32.46 -12.17
N GLN A 120 -21.20 31.83 -11.54
CA GLN A 120 -21.14 30.39 -11.28
C GLN A 120 -20.38 30.14 -9.97
N GLY A 121 -20.89 29.27 -9.10
CA GLY A 121 -20.29 28.96 -7.80
C GLY A 121 -21.29 28.89 -6.65
N GLU A 122 -22.48 29.45 -6.83
CA GLU A 122 -23.61 29.31 -5.92
C GLU A 122 -24.12 27.85 -5.86
N PRO A 123 -24.62 27.37 -4.71
CA PRO A 123 -24.76 28.07 -3.43
C PRO A 123 -23.51 28.05 -2.54
N TYR A 124 -22.40 27.47 -3.01
CA TYR A 124 -21.23 27.17 -2.18
C TYR A 124 -20.40 28.38 -1.80
N PHE A 125 -20.38 29.40 -2.66
CA PHE A 125 -19.58 30.61 -2.47
C PHE A 125 -20.42 31.87 -2.68
N SER A 126 -20.11 32.90 -1.88
CA SER A 126 -20.59 34.27 -2.07
C SER A 126 -19.42 35.20 -2.31
N VAL A 127 -19.65 36.29 -3.04
CA VAL A 127 -18.68 37.38 -3.19
C VAL A 127 -19.21 38.66 -2.56
N GLU A 128 -18.38 39.34 -1.76
CA GLU A 128 -18.73 40.65 -1.24
C GLU A 128 -18.70 41.68 -2.39
N PRO A 129 -19.85 42.33 -2.71
CA PRO A 129 -19.98 43.10 -3.96
C PRO A 129 -19.05 44.30 -4.10
N LYS A 130 -18.48 44.81 -2.99
CA LYS A 130 -17.62 46.01 -2.99
C LYS A 130 -16.14 45.70 -2.94
N THR A 131 -15.76 44.58 -2.32
CA THR A 131 -14.36 44.25 -2.03
C THR A 131 -13.83 43.12 -2.92
N GLY A 132 -14.73 42.36 -3.55
CA GLY A 132 -14.37 41.17 -4.31
C GLY A 132 -13.91 40.00 -3.44
N LEU A 133 -14.18 40.06 -2.12
CA LEU A 133 -13.85 38.99 -1.18
C LEU A 133 -14.79 37.80 -1.39
N ILE A 134 -14.23 36.64 -1.75
CA ILE A 134 -14.96 35.38 -1.90
C ILE A 134 -14.93 34.63 -0.57
N VAL A 135 -16.10 34.23 -0.10
CA VAL A 135 -16.29 33.48 1.15
C VAL A 135 -17.12 32.23 0.91
N THR A 136 -16.91 31.20 1.73
CA THR A 136 -17.79 30.02 1.75
C THR A 136 -19.18 30.43 2.24
N SER A 137 -20.23 29.84 1.67
CA SER A 137 -21.63 30.13 1.99
C SER A 137 -22.45 28.90 2.35
N TRP A 138 -21.91 27.72 2.07
CA TRP A 138 -22.57 26.45 2.32
C TRP A 138 -21.68 25.49 3.11
N PRO A 139 -22.19 24.80 4.14
CA PRO A 139 -21.36 24.10 5.12
C PRO A 139 -21.02 22.63 4.78
N ASN A 140 -21.58 22.03 3.73
CA ASN A 140 -21.40 20.59 3.45
C ASN A 140 -20.47 20.29 2.26
N MET A 141 -19.46 21.14 2.06
CA MET A 141 -18.47 20.92 1.01
C MET A 141 -17.57 19.76 1.40
N ASP A 142 -17.72 18.64 0.68
CA ASP A 142 -17.01 17.38 0.91
C ASP A 142 -16.06 17.12 -0.28
N ARG A 143 -14.78 16.81 -0.01
CA ARG A 143 -13.75 16.64 -1.04
C ARG A 143 -13.93 15.30 -1.75
N GLU A 144 -14.29 14.26 -1.01
CA GLU A 144 -14.56 12.91 -1.47
C GLU A 144 -15.74 12.90 -2.45
N ALA A 145 -16.72 13.79 -2.21
CA ALA A 145 -17.81 14.04 -3.16
C ALA A 145 -17.38 14.92 -4.34
N ARG A 146 -16.62 16.00 -4.09
CA ARG A 146 -16.15 16.94 -5.11
C ARG A 146 -14.92 17.73 -4.67
N GLU A 147 -13.77 17.41 -5.27
CA GLU A 147 -12.48 18.03 -4.95
C GLU A 147 -12.29 19.47 -5.45
N GLU A 148 -13.02 19.88 -6.50
CA GLU A 148 -12.79 21.17 -7.18
C GLU A 148 -14.08 21.91 -7.55
N TYR A 149 -14.09 23.21 -7.29
CA TYR A 149 -15.16 24.12 -7.64
C TYR A 149 -14.65 25.25 -8.53
N LEU A 150 -15.40 25.54 -9.59
CA LEU A 150 -15.13 26.67 -10.48
C LEU A 150 -16.06 27.83 -10.10
N VAL A 151 -15.47 28.94 -9.68
CA VAL A 151 -16.19 30.17 -9.33
C VAL A 151 -15.94 31.22 -10.40
N VAL A 152 -16.97 31.54 -11.19
CA VAL A 152 -16.89 32.60 -12.20
C VAL A 152 -17.38 33.89 -11.57
N VAL A 153 -16.46 34.83 -11.36
CA VAL A 153 -16.75 36.16 -10.81
C VAL A 153 -16.85 37.16 -11.96
N GLN A 154 -17.97 37.87 -12.02
CA GLN A 154 -18.15 39.02 -12.87
C GLN A 154 -17.93 40.31 -12.09
N VAL A 155 -17.19 41.23 -12.68
CA VAL A 155 -17.09 42.61 -12.24
C VAL A 155 -17.79 43.51 -13.26
N LYS A 156 -18.60 44.44 -12.77
CA LYS A 156 -19.36 45.38 -13.59
C LYS A 156 -19.15 46.80 -13.12
N ASP A 157 -18.91 47.72 -14.05
CA ASP A 157 -18.92 49.14 -13.75
C ASP A 157 -20.36 49.63 -13.45
N MET A 158 -20.50 50.68 -12.65
CA MET A 158 -21.80 51.28 -12.36
C MET A 158 -22.08 52.49 -13.26
N LEU A 159 -22.11 52.31 -14.58
CA LEU A 159 -22.79 53.26 -15.46
C LEU A 159 -24.30 53.26 -15.15
N GLY A 160 -24.81 54.39 -14.66
CA GLY A 160 -26.23 54.55 -14.34
C GLY A 160 -27.17 54.23 -15.53
N LEU A 161 -28.35 53.67 -15.21
CA LEU A 161 -29.55 53.45 -16.04
C LEU A 161 -29.42 52.80 -17.46
N SER A 162 -28.23 52.63 -18.05
CA SER A 162 -28.07 52.12 -19.43
C SER A 162 -27.16 50.90 -19.59
N GLY A 163 -26.65 50.33 -18.49
CA GLY A 163 -25.90 49.08 -18.51
C GLY A 163 -24.40 49.28 -18.68
N GLY A 164 -23.68 49.15 -17.56
CA GLY A 164 -22.21 49.16 -17.53
C GLY A 164 -21.54 47.98 -18.23
N TYR A 165 -20.26 48.15 -18.57
CA TYR A 165 -19.43 47.09 -19.10
C TYR A 165 -19.10 46.09 -18.01
N SER A 166 -18.88 44.85 -18.42
CA SER A 166 -18.60 43.75 -17.51
C SER A 166 -17.49 42.87 -18.02
N SER A 167 -16.65 42.43 -17.11
CA SER A 167 -15.60 41.45 -17.34
C SER A 167 -15.74 40.30 -16.35
N SER A 168 -15.24 39.13 -16.71
CA SER A 168 -15.34 37.94 -15.85
C SER A 168 -14.00 37.23 -15.74
N THR A 169 -13.76 36.63 -14.58
CA THR A 169 -12.62 35.74 -14.33
C THR A 169 -13.08 34.45 -13.66
N THR A 170 -12.30 33.40 -13.83
CA THR A 170 -12.55 32.11 -13.19
C THR A 170 -11.56 31.90 -12.06
N VAL A 171 -12.08 31.64 -10.86
CA VAL A 171 -11.33 31.23 -9.67
C VAL A 171 -11.56 29.74 -9.47
N THR A 172 -10.49 28.96 -9.60
CA THR A 172 -10.51 27.54 -9.28
C THR A 172 -10.24 27.36 -7.78
N VAL A 173 -11.17 26.71 -7.08
CA VAL A 173 -11.08 26.43 -5.65
C VAL A 173 -10.94 24.92 -5.47
N SER A 174 -9.77 24.48 -4.98
CA SER A 174 -9.51 23.09 -4.63
C SER A 174 -9.65 22.89 -3.12
N LEU A 175 -10.38 21.85 -2.72
CA LEU A 175 -10.56 21.49 -1.32
C LEU A 175 -9.32 20.77 -0.78
N THR A 176 -8.99 21.02 0.48
CA THR A 176 -7.99 20.21 1.20
C THR A 176 -8.66 19.04 1.89
N ASP A 177 -7.99 17.91 1.79
CA ASP A 177 -8.32 16.65 2.44
C ASP A 177 -8.29 16.74 3.97
N VAL A 178 -9.18 16.00 4.61
CA VAL A 178 -9.33 15.85 6.05
C VAL A 178 -9.50 14.37 6.31
N ASN A 179 -8.99 13.87 7.44
CA ASN A 179 -9.12 12.45 7.74
C ASN A 179 -10.48 12.17 8.39
N ASP A 180 -11.52 12.08 7.56
CA ASP A 180 -12.90 11.80 7.97
C ASP A 180 -13.44 10.47 7.41
N ASN A 181 -12.60 9.70 6.71
CA ASN A 181 -12.90 8.34 6.31
C ASN A 181 -11.96 7.32 6.97
N GLY A 182 -12.53 6.17 7.30
CA GLY A 182 -11.82 5.04 7.88
C GLY A 182 -11.40 4.02 6.82
N PRO A 183 -10.28 3.30 7.03
CA PRO A 183 -9.97 2.10 6.25
C PRO A 183 -11.14 1.11 6.33
N THR A 184 -11.55 0.56 5.19
CA THR A 184 -12.65 -0.40 5.11
C THR A 184 -12.27 -1.58 4.22
N PHE A 185 -12.40 -2.80 4.73
CA PHE A 185 -12.25 -4.01 3.93
C PHE A 185 -13.53 -4.35 3.17
N HIS A 186 -13.38 -4.75 1.90
CA HIS A 186 -14.51 -5.25 1.09
C HIS A 186 -15.05 -6.60 1.57
N GLN A 187 -14.22 -7.38 2.26
CA GLN A 187 -14.57 -8.74 2.70
C GLN A 187 -14.26 -8.91 4.18
N HIS A 188 -15.20 -9.52 4.90
CA HIS A 188 -15.00 -9.92 6.31
C HIS A 188 -14.20 -11.23 6.45
N LEU A 189 -13.94 -11.93 5.35
CA LEU A 189 -13.18 -13.18 5.32
C LEU A 189 -12.47 -13.37 3.96
N TYR A 190 -11.15 -13.41 3.98
CA TYR A 190 -10.31 -13.77 2.83
C TYR A 190 -9.86 -15.24 2.95
N ASN A 191 -9.92 -15.99 1.84
CA ASN A 191 -9.50 -17.39 1.80
C ASN A 191 -8.23 -17.52 0.97
N PHE A 192 -7.23 -18.20 1.53
CA PHE A 192 -5.98 -18.51 0.86
C PHE A 192 -5.64 -19.99 1.00
N ALA A 193 -4.81 -20.48 0.09
CA ALA A 193 -4.22 -21.81 0.13
C ALA A 193 -2.71 -21.68 -0.05
N ILE A 194 -1.95 -22.51 0.66
CA ILE A 194 -0.49 -22.56 0.54
C ILE A 194 -0.03 -24.00 0.73
N SER A 195 0.89 -24.45 -0.11
CA SER A 195 1.49 -25.77 0.00
C SER A 195 2.38 -25.87 1.24
N GLU A 196 2.39 -27.00 1.92
CA GLU A 196 3.22 -27.18 3.11
C GLU A 196 4.73 -27.11 2.83
N ASN A 197 5.13 -27.50 1.61
CA ASN A 197 6.52 -27.42 1.15
C ASN A 197 6.95 -25.99 0.77
N ALA A 198 6.07 -25.00 0.92
CA ALA A 198 6.35 -23.63 0.59
C ALA A 198 7.52 -23.09 1.44
N VAL A 199 8.50 -22.51 0.75
CA VAL A 199 9.66 -21.90 1.40
C VAL A 199 9.22 -20.68 2.22
N VAL A 200 9.86 -20.48 3.38
CA VAL A 200 9.70 -19.26 4.18
C VAL A 200 9.99 -18.03 3.33
N GLY A 201 9.12 -17.02 3.41
CA GLY A 201 9.13 -15.82 2.58
C GLY A 201 8.21 -15.89 1.36
N THR A 202 7.64 -17.05 1.05
CA THR A 202 6.60 -17.19 0.02
C THR A 202 5.40 -16.30 0.33
N THR A 203 4.89 -15.59 -0.68
CA THR A 203 3.65 -14.83 -0.58
C THR A 203 2.44 -15.75 -0.59
N VAL A 204 1.67 -15.72 0.50
CA VAL A 204 0.41 -16.47 0.65
C VAL A 204 -0.72 -15.78 -0.11
N GLY A 205 -0.76 -14.46 -0.05
CA GLY A 205 -1.84 -13.67 -0.63
C GLY A 205 -1.71 -12.19 -0.33
N ARG A 206 -2.67 -11.42 -0.84
CA ARG A 206 -2.77 -9.98 -0.63
C ARG A 206 -4.18 -9.61 -0.19
N ILE A 207 -4.27 -8.66 0.74
CA ILE A 207 -5.52 -8.04 1.17
C ILE A 207 -5.43 -6.53 0.97
N LYS A 208 -6.57 -5.89 0.79
CA LYS A 208 -6.65 -4.46 0.59
C LYS A 208 -7.88 -3.90 1.30
N ALA A 209 -7.66 -2.93 2.16
CA ALA A 209 -8.67 -2.00 2.63
C ALA A 209 -8.67 -0.75 1.73
N GLU A 210 -9.80 -0.05 1.69
CA GLU A 210 -9.95 1.22 1.01
C GLU A 210 -10.23 2.32 2.01
N ASP A 211 -9.63 3.48 1.77
CA ASP A 211 -9.79 4.70 2.55
C ASP A 211 -10.13 5.81 1.55
N GLY A 212 -11.17 6.60 1.85
CA GLY A 212 -11.72 7.61 0.95
C GLY A 212 -10.81 8.84 0.80
N ASP A 213 -9.92 9.02 1.76
CA ASP A 213 -9.11 10.22 1.92
C ASP A 213 -7.88 10.20 0.99
N THR A 214 -6.99 11.18 1.12
CA THR A 214 -5.80 11.27 0.26
C THR A 214 -4.50 11.57 1.00
N GLY A 215 -3.39 11.13 0.39
CA GLY A 215 -2.06 11.38 0.93
C GLY A 215 -1.83 10.70 2.28
N ILE A 216 -1.48 11.47 3.31
CA ILE A 216 -1.22 10.91 4.65
C ILE A 216 -2.50 10.44 5.34
N ASN A 217 -3.64 11.04 4.99
CA ASN A 217 -4.94 10.75 5.58
C ASN A 217 -5.57 9.48 5.02
N ALA A 218 -5.04 8.89 3.94
CA ALA A 218 -5.43 7.55 3.46
C ALA A 218 -4.29 6.53 3.56
N ARG A 219 -3.25 6.86 4.33
CA ARG A 219 -2.09 5.97 4.48
C ARG A 219 -2.41 4.90 5.51
N MET A 220 -2.48 3.66 5.04
CA MET A 220 -2.81 2.52 5.89
C MET A 220 -1.57 1.73 6.29
N THR A 221 -1.62 1.14 7.47
CA THR A 221 -0.71 0.10 7.95
C THR A 221 -1.51 -1.17 8.21
N TYR A 222 -0.92 -2.32 7.88
CA TYR A 222 -1.55 -3.62 8.10
C TYR A 222 -0.84 -4.38 9.20
N THR A 223 -1.60 -5.01 10.08
CA THR A 223 -1.07 -5.86 11.14
C THR A 223 -1.88 -7.15 11.26
N LEU A 224 -1.26 -8.21 11.75
CA LEU A 224 -1.96 -9.43 12.17
C LEU A 224 -2.15 -9.33 13.68
N GLU A 225 -3.37 -9.57 14.16
CA GLU A 225 -3.62 -9.63 15.59
C GLU A 225 -2.89 -10.82 16.20
N ASP A 226 -2.24 -10.57 17.32
CA ASP A 226 -1.35 -11.54 17.95
C ASP A 226 -2.16 -12.51 18.82
N ASP A 227 -2.54 -13.64 18.23
CA ASP A 227 -3.22 -14.74 18.92
C ASP A 227 -2.22 -15.80 19.42
N LEU A 228 -1.14 -15.35 20.08
CA LEU A 228 -0.11 -16.08 20.87
C LEU A 228 0.57 -17.35 20.28
N GLU A 229 -0.01 -18.03 19.29
CA GLU A 229 0.53 -19.23 18.63
C GLU A 229 0.32 -19.23 17.10
N GLU A 230 -0.73 -18.59 16.54
CA GLU A 230 -1.04 -18.66 15.10
C GLU A 230 -0.39 -17.53 14.28
N SER A 231 -0.40 -16.31 14.82
CA SER A 231 0.22 -15.10 14.27
C SER A 231 1.72 -15.23 13.98
N ALA A 232 2.45 -16.10 14.68
CA ALA A 232 3.90 -16.23 14.50
C ALA A 232 4.29 -17.02 13.22
N THR A 233 3.33 -17.69 12.58
CA THR A 233 3.56 -18.48 11.36
C THR A 233 3.51 -17.60 10.11
N PHE A 234 2.77 -16.50 10.15
CA PHE A 234 2.59 -15.58 9.04
C PHE A 234 2.96 -14.16 9.45
N ILE A 235 3.48 -13.37 8.52
CA ILE A 235 3.65 -11.93 8.74
C ILE A 235 2.90 -11.18 7.66
N ILE A 236 2.50 -9.96 7.96
CA ILE A 236 1.92 -9.04 6.99
C ILE A 236 2.82 -7.83 6.83
N GLN A 237 3.01 -7.39 5.59
CA GLN A 237 3.78 -6.21 5.25
C GLN A 237 2.94 -5.32 4.33
N THR A 238 3.02 -4.01 4.53
CA THR A 238 2.36 -3.05 3.64
C THR A 238 3.24 -2.80 2.43
N ASP A 239 2.71 -3.07 1.25
CA ASP A 239 3.35 -2.73 -0.03
C ASP A 239 3.34 -1.20 -0.21
N PRO A 240 4.51 -0.54 -0.28
CA PRO A 240 4.58 0.91 -0.34
C PRO A 240 4.00 1.49 -1.64
N GLU A 241 3.96 0.71 -2.73
CA GLU A 241 3.46 1.19 -4.03
C GLU A 241 1.95 1.03 -4.14
N THR A 242 1.42 -0.11 -3.70
CA THR A 242 0.00 -0.48 -3.90
C THR A 242 -0.88 -0.20 -2.68
N GLN A 243 -0.28 0.05 -1.51
CA GLN A 243 -0.95 0.13 -0.21
C GLN A 243 -1.75 -1.14 0.14
N GLU A 244 -1.31 -2.29 -0.39
CA GLU A 244 -1.88 -3.61 -0.08
C GLU A 244 -1.14 -4.27 1.10
N GLY A 245 -1.86 -5.04 1.90
CA GLY A 245 -1.29 -5.94 2.89
C GLY A 245 -0.85 -7.25 2.25
N VAL A 246 0.46 -7.47 2.14
CA VAL A 246 1.07 -8.68 1.60
C VAL A 246 1.34 -9.66 2.73
N ILE A 247 0.71 -10.83 2.66
CA ILE A 247 0.85 -11.89 3.66
C ILE A 247 1.96 -12.84 3.22
N LEU A 248 2.95 -13.05 4.09
CA LEU A 248 4.13 -13.85 3.84
C LEU A 248 4.23 -14.99 4.86
N LEU A 249 4.76 -16.13 4.41
CA LEU A 249 5.07 -17.25 5.29
C LEU A 249 6.34 -16.95 6.12
N ALA A 250 6.26 -17.05 7.44
CA ALA A 250 7.36 -16.78 8.35
C ALA A 250 8.00 -18.03 8.96
N LYS A 251 7.25 -19.14 9.03
CA LYS A 251 7.73 -20.44 9.52
C LYS A 251 7.37 -21.56 8.54
N PRO A 252 8.14 -22.66 8.49
CA PRO A 252 7.74 -23.85 7.73
C PRO A 252 6.36 -24.35 8.16
N LEU A 253 5.63 -24.91 7.20
CA LEU A 253 4.33 -25.53 7.43
C LEU A 253 4.51 -27.06 7.49
N ASP A 254 3.53 -27.70 8.11
CA ASP A 254 3.41 -29.15 8.26
C ASP A 254 1.91 -29.44 8.31
N PHE A 255 1.40 -30.07 7.25
CA PHE A 255 -0.01 -30.34 7.07
C PHE A 255 -0.53 -31.35 8.11
N GLU A 256 0.28 -32.35 8.46
CA GLU A 256 0.01 -33.40 9.45
C GLU A 256 -0.17 -32.77 10.83
N SER A 257 0.63 -31.75 11.13
CA SER A 257 0.55 -30.98 12.37
C SER A 257 -0.64 -30.02 12.38
N LYS A 258 -0.81 -29.18 11.35
CA LYS A 258 -1.89 -28.17 11.31
C LYS A 258 -2.29 -27.79 9.88
N ARG A 259 -3.55 -28.12 9.55
CA ARG A 259 -4.13 -27.95 8.20
C ARG A 259 -4.76 -26.59 7.92
N ARG A 260 -5.04 -25.80 8.96
CA ARG A 260 -5.82 -24.57 8.85
C ARG A 260 -5.43 -23.55 9.90
N TYR A 261 -5.30 -22.31 9.44
CA TYR A 261 -5.06 -21.14 10.28
C TYR A 261 -6.20 -20.13 10.09
N VAL A 262 -6.62 -19.49 11.19
CA VAL A 262 -7.62 -18.42 11.15
C VAL A 262 -7.07 -17.23 11.91
N VAL A 263 -6.50 -16.29 11.16
CA VAL A 263 -5.82 -15.11 11.72
C VAL A 263 -6.67 -13.87 11.49
N ALA A 264 -6.75 -12.96 12.46
CA ALA A 264 -7.37 -11.66 12.26
C ALA A 264 -6.33 -10.66 11.73
N ALA A 265 -6.71 -9.88 10.74
CA ALA A 265 -5.90 -8.81 10.17
C ALA A 265 -6.59 -7.47 10.42
N GLU A 266 -5.82 -6.47 10.82
CA GLU A 266 -6.26 -5.10 11.05
C GLU A 266 -5.59 -4.18 10.01
N ALA A 267 -6.40 -3.34 9.35
CA ALA A 267 -5.92 -2.17 8.63
C ALA A 267 -6.17 -0.96 9.50
N ALA A 268 -5.15 -0.12 9.68
CA ALA A 268 -5.21 1.06 10.52
C ALA A 268 -4.67 2.29 9.78
N ASN A 269 -5.33 3.42 9.98
CA ASN A 269 -4.81 4.72 9.63
C ASN A 269 -4.20 5.34 10.88
N ASP A 270 -2.87 5.44 10.91
CA ASP A 270 -2.15 5.95 12.09
C ASP A 270 -2.23 7.48 12.22
N HIS A 271 -2.75 8.18 11.21
CA HIS A 271 -2.88 9.63 11.20
C HIS A 271 -4.21 10.08 11.82
N VAL A 272 -4.38 9.92 13.12
CA VAL A 272 -5.64 10.25 13.78
C VAL A 272 -5.94 11.75 13.75
N ASP A 273 -7.12 12.12 13.23
CA ASP A 273 -7.66 13.47 13.39
C ASP A 273 -8.52 13.55 14.65
N THR A 274 -8.10 14.40 15.60
CA THR A 274 -8.78 14.54 16.89
C THR A 274 -10.22 15.05 16.81
N ARG A 275 -10.66 15.56 15.66
CA ARG A 275 -12.04 16.02 15.44
C ARG A 275 -13.01 14.86 15.19
N PHE A 276 -12.51 13.76 14.67
CA PHE A 276 -13.26 12.56 14.30
C PHE A 276 -12.87 11.39 15.22
N LEU A 277 -12.81 11.65 16.53
CA LEU A 277 -12.48 10.62 17.53
C LEU A 277 -13.72 9.79 17.88
N ALA A 278 -14.31 9.06 16.93
CA ALA A 278 -15.12 7.91 17.31
C ALA A 278 -14.21 6.68 17.54
N PRO A 279 -14.55 5.79 18.49
CA PRO A 279 -13.88 4.51 18.61
C PRO A 279 -13.97 3.73 17.29
N ASP A 280 -12.86 3.12 16.86
CA ASP A 280 -12.76 2.28 15.66
C ASP A 280 -12.97 2.97 14.31
N GLU A 281 -12.98 4.31 14.26
CA GLU A 281 -13.19 5.04 13.00
C GLU A 281 -11.98 4.95 12.05
N PHE A 282 -10.76 4.80 12.60
CA PHE A 282 -9.52 4.74 11.82
C PHE A 282 -8.96 3.32 11.67
N ARG A 283 -9.78 2.29 11.95
CA ARG A 283 -9.35 0.89 11.91
C ARG A 283 -10.47 -0.01 11.46
N ASP A 284 -10.15 -1.00 10.64
CA ASP A 284 -11.08 -2.08 10.31
C ASP A 284 -10.38 -3.43 10.38
N ARG A 285 -11.17 -4.47 10.61
CA ARG A 285 -10.69 -5.83 10.86
C ARG A 285 -11.35 -6.83 9.94
N THR A 286 -10.53 -7.74 9.42
CA THR A 286 -10.99 -8.87 8.63
C THR A 286 -10.36 -10.16 9.13
N ARG A 287 -10.87 -11.30 8.66
CA ARG A 287 -10.33 -12.62 8.98
C ARG A 287 -9.67 -13.23 7.76
N LEU A 288 -8.56 -13.92 7.98
CA LEU A 288 -7.82 -14.67 6.98
C LEU A 288 -7.96 -16.14 7.30
N LYS A 289 -8.53 -16.91 6.38
CA LYS A 289 -8.58 -18.36 6.45
C LYS A 289 -7.55 -18.93 5.49
N ILE A 290 -6.47 -19.46 6.04
CA ILE A 290 -5.38 -20.05 5.27
C ILE A 290 -5.47 -21.57 5.43
N VAL A 291 -5.61 -22.26 4.30
CA VAL A 291 -5.62 -23.73 4.23
C VAL A 291 -4.25 -24.19 3.77
N VAL A 292 -3.69 -25.17 4.48
CA VAL A 292 -2.44 -25.83 4.05
C VAL A 292 -2.81 -26.93 3.07
N GLU A 293 -2.12 -26.99 1.94
CA GLU A 293 -2.26 -28.06 0.95
C GLU A 293 -1.25 -29.16 1.24
N ASP A 294 -1.78 -30.37 1.37
CA ASP A 294 -1.07 -31.63 1.59
C ASP A 294 -0.16 -31.95 0.39
N VAL A 295 1.11 -32.23 0.68
CA VAL A 295 2.13 -32.68 -0.24
C VAL A 295 2.63 -34.03 0.23
N ASP A 296 2.29 -35.00 -0.60
CA ASP A 296 2.66 -36.41 -0.46
C ASP A 296 4.15 -36.67 -0.15
N GLU A 297 4.37 -37.50 0.87
CA GLU A 297 5.64 -37.76 1.54
C GLU A 297 6.08 -39.22 1.46
N PRO A 298 7.38 -39.51 1.49
CA PRO A 298 7.84 -40.89 1.54
C PRO A 298 7.50 -41.55 2.88
N PRO A 299 7.26 -42.87 2.91
CA PRO A 299 7.02 -43.59 4.14
C PRO A 299 8.26 -43.61 5.05
N VAL A 300 8.07 -43.35 6.34
CA VAL A 300 9.14 -43.24 7.34
C VAL A 300 9.23 -44.48 8.22
N PHE A 301 10.43 -45.02 8.42
CA PHE A 301 10.62 -46.17 9.30
C PHE A 301 10.32 -45.83 10.77
N LEU A 302 9.69 -46.77 11.49
CA LEU A 302 9.33 -46.59 12.90
C LEU A 302 10.55 -46.47 13.84
N ARG A 303 11.74 -46.87 13.38
CA ARG A 303 12.99 -46.81 14.13
C ARG A 303 14.12 -46.37 13.21
N PRO A 304 15.08 -45.57 13.71
CA PRO A 304 16.21 -45.09 12.92
C PRO A 304 17.29 -46.14 12.67
N VAL A 305 17.30 -47.25 13.42
CA VAL A 305 18.17 -48.43 13.25
C VAL A 305 17.43 -49.66 13.76
N TYR A 306 17.57 -50.79 13.05
CA TYR A 306 17.17 -52.11 13.54
C TYR A 306 18.41 -53.00 13.70
N GLU A 307 18.50 -53.66 14.85
CA GLU A 307 19.58 -54.59 15.17
C GLU A 307 18.99 -55.91 15.65
N TRP A 308 19.51 -57.02 15.12
CA TRP A 308 19.13 -58.36 15.55
C TRP A 308 20.36 -59.24 15.72
N LYS A 309 20.29 -60.15 16.69
CA LYS A 309 21.32 -61.17 16.92
C LYS A 309 20.79 -62.53 16.50
N VAL A 310 21.48 -63.20 15.59
CA VAL A 310 21.02 -64.46 14.99
C VAL A 310 22.14 -65.49 15.09
N PRO A 311 21.88 -66.67 15.68
CA PRO A 311 22.90 -67.71 15.72
C PRO A 311 23.14 -68.27 14.31
N GLU A 312 24.39 -68.54 13.94
CA GLU A 312 24.76 -69.01 12.59
C GLU A 312 24.10 -70.34 12.19
N ASN A 313 23.80 -71.18 13.18
CA ASN A 313 23.14 -72.47 12.99
C ASN A 313 21.61 -72.37 12.84
N VAL A 314 21.09 -71.16 12.66
CA VAL A 314 19.67 -70.92 12.41
C VAL A 314 19.20 -71.66 11.16
N ALA A 315 18.04 -72.29 11.24
CA ALA A 315 17.47 -72.99 10.10
C ALA A 315 17.06 -71.98 9.00
N VAL A 316 17.32 -72.34 7.74
CA VAL A 316 16.81 -71.60 6.59
C VAL A 316 15.29 -71.54 6.64
N GLY A 317 14.73 -70.35 6.43
CA GLY A 317 13.32 -70.01 6.56
C GLY A 317 12.92 -69.40 7.89
N THR A 318 13.84 -69.33 8.88
CA THR A 318 13.54 -68.73 10.19
C THR A 318 13.44 -67.21 10.09
N ALA A 319 12.40 -66.63 10.70
CA ALA A 319 12.24 -65.19 10.82
C ALA A 319 13.22 -64.62 11.86
N VAL A 320 13.96 -63.60 11.45
CA VAL A 320 14.97 -62.89 12.25
C VAL A 320 14.35 -61.73 13.02
N GLY A 321 13.44 -61.01 12.37
CA GLY A 321 12.83 -59.80 12.89
C GLY A 321 11.87 -59.18 11.88
N GLY A 322 11.35 -58.01 12.18
CA GLY A 322 10.48 -57.27 11.28
C GLY A 322 10.75 -55.77 11.35
N VAL A 323 10.69 -55.12 10.20
CA VAL A 323 10.66 -53.66 10.10
C VAL A 323 9.23 -53.17 9.94
N GLY A 324 8.96 -51.98 10.44
CA GLY A 324 7.74 -51.24 10.12
C GLY A 324 8.07 -49.83 9.68
N ALA A 325 7.28 -49.33 8.73
CA ALA A 325 7.23 -47.94 8.32
C ALA A 325 5.79 -47.43 8.42
N ARG A 326 5.66 -46.11 8.50
CA ARG A 326 4.38 -45.40 8.46
C ARG A 326 4.44 -44.32 7.38
N ASP A 327 3.33 -44.12 6.71
CA ASP A 327 3.11 -43.00 5.81
C ASP A 327 2.29 -41.96 6.59
N THR A 328 2.70 -40.69 6.51
CA THR A 328 2.08 -39.60 7.25
C THR A 328 0.93 -38.93 6.51
N ASP A 329 0.83 -39.15 5.19
CA ASP A 329 -0.15 -38.53 4.33
C ASP A 329 -1.61 -38.87 4.71
N VAL A 330 -2.55 -38.01 4.30
CA VAL A 330 -4.00 -38.27 4.52
C VAL A 330 -4.46 -39.58 3.89
N VAL A 331 -3.88 -39.91 2.73
CA VAL A 331 -4.21 -41.12 1.99
C VAL A 331 -3.26 -42.22 2.43
N ASN A 332 -3.69 -43.06 3.36
CA ASN A 332 -2.90 -44.19 3.84
C ASN A 332 -2.72 -45.24 2.73
N ASN A 333 -1.63 -45.08 1.97
CA ASN A 333 -1.22 -46.01 0.94
C ASN A 333 -0.60 -47.26 1.59
N ALA A 334 -0.87 -48.44 1.03
CA ALA A 334 -0.24 -49.66 1.51
C ALA A 334 1.28 -49.58 1.28
N ILE A 335 2.09 -49.87 2.29
CA ILE A 335 3.55 -49.84 2.19
C ILE A 335 4.07 -51.22 1.76
N ARG A 336 5.03 -51.22 0.84
CA ARG A 336 5.77 -52.38 0.35
C ARG A 336 7.22 -52.31 0.81
N TYR A 337 7.76 -53.45 1.23
CA TYR A 337 9.13 -53.55 1.71
C TYR A 337 9.99 -54.37 0.75
N SER A 338 11.24 -53.95 0.54
CA SER A 338 12.23 -54.70 -0.25
C SER A 338 13.64 -54.54 0.32
N ILE A 339 14.53 -55.49 0.02
CA ILE A 339 15.96 -55.40 0.37
C ILE A 339 16.72 -54.91 -0.87
N ASP A 340 17.59 -53.90 -0.70
CA ASP A 340 18.54 -53.53 -1.74
C ASP A 340 19.54 -54.69 -1.93
N LYS A 341 19.42 -55.36 -3.08
CA LYS A 341 20.26 -56.51 -3.46
C LYS A 341 21.75 -56.17 -3.50
N ARG A 342 22.15 -54.89 -3.56
CA ARG A 342 23.55 -54.46 -3.50
C ARG A 342 24.11 -54.45 -2.08
N SER A 343 23.24 -54.26 -1.09
CA SER A 343 23.62 -54.25 0.33
C SER A 343 23.83 -55.68 0.88
N ASP A 344 22.97 -56.62 0.50
CA ASP A 344 23.12 -58.03 0.86
C ASP A 344 23.97 -58.78 -0.18
N ALA A 345 25.29 -58.62 -0.09
CA ALA A 345 26.26 -59.28 -0.98
C ALA A 345 26.11 -60.81 -1.02
N THR A 346 25.70 -61.40 0.10
CA THR A 346 25.55 -62.85 0.26
C THR A 346 24.19 -63.39 -0.20
N LYS A 347 23.20 -62.51 -0.41
CA LYS A 347 21.78 -62.84 -0.63
C LYS A 347 21.28 -63.79 0.44
N ALA A 348 21.67 -63.56 1.68
CA ALA A 348 21.38 -64.42 2.82
C ALA A 348 19.99 -64.15 3.42
N PHE A 349 19.39 -62.99 3.13
CA PHE A 349 18.12 -62.57 3.70
C PHE A 349 17.05 -62.31 2.64
N GLN A 350 15.80 -62.53 3.03
CA GLN A 350 14.61 -62.12 2.29
C GLN A 350 13.68 -61.35 3.21
N ILE A 351 12.91 -60.41 2.65
CA ILE A 351 11.86 -59.69 3.35
C ILE A 351 10.48 -60.01 2.75
N ASP A 352 9.47 -60.14 3.60
CA ASP A 352 8.06 -60.21 3.19
C ASP A 352 7.60 -58.79 2.80
N PRO A 353 7.17 -58.60 1.53
CA PRO A 353 6.83 -57.27 1.03
C PRO A 353 5.58 -56.66 1.67
N ASN A 354 4.72 -57.43 2.33
CA ASN A 354 3.46 -56.93 2.90
C ASN A 354 3.57 -56.52 4.37
N ASN A 355 4.46 -57.16 5.14
CA ASN A 355 4.53 -56.98 6.59
C ASN A 355 5.94 -56.67 7.10
N GLY A 356 6.96 -56.65 6.24
CA GLY A 356 8.32 -56.28 6.60
C GLY A 356 9.09 -57.34 7.40
N THR A 357 8.60 -58.58 7.50
CA THR A 357 9.28 -59.68 8.20
C THR A 357 10.51 -60.13 7.41
N ILE A 358 11.67 -60.15 8.05
CA ILE A 358 12.94 -60.59 7.48
C ILE A 358 13.22 -62.02 7.91
N ALA A 359 13.57 -62.88 6.94
CA ALA A 359 13.90 -64.28 7.17
C ALA A 359 15.22 -64.68 6.51
N VAL A 360 15.89 -65.68 7.09
CA VAL A 360 17.13 -66.25 6.56
C VAL A 360 16.80 -67.18 5.39
N VAL A 361 17.42 -66.98 4.23
CA VAL A 361 17.21 -67.82 3.03
C VAL A 361 18.45 -68.63 2.65
N LYS A 362 19.58 -68.39 3.30
CA LYS A 362 20.84 -69.12 3.12
C LYS A 362 21.51 -69.40 4.46
N ALA A 363 22.18 -70.53 4.59
CA ALA A 363 22.94 -70.85 5.80
C ALA A 363 23.96 -69.72 6.09
N LEU A 364 23.99 -69.30 7.36
CA LEU A 364 24.91 -68.29 7.85
C LEU A 364 26.18 -68.98 8.38
N ASP A 365 27.30 -68.29 8.26
CA ASP A 365 28.61 -68.77 8.70
C ASP A 365 29.39 -67.57 9.23
N ARG A 366 29.52 -67.50 10.56
CA ARG A 366 30.07 -66.31 11.22
C ARG A 366 31.54 -66.11 10.89
N GLU A 367 32.29 -67.19 10.69
CA GLU A 367 33.70 -67.12 10.30
C GLU A 367 33.90 -66.51 8.91
N THR A 368 32.92 -66.65 8.01
CA THR A 368 32.96 -66.05 6.67
C THR A 368 32.47 -64.60 6.70
N THR A 369 31.42 -64.30 7.45
CA THR A 369 30.84 -62.95 7.55
C THR A 369 30.33 -62.72 8.96
N GLU A 370 31.10 -61.96 9.75
CA GLU A 370 30.75 -61.70 11.16
C GLU A 370 29.56 -60.75 11.31
N TRP A 371 29.34 -59.84 10.35
CA TRP A 371 28.25 -58.88 10.38
C TRP A 371 27.60 -58.72 9.01
N HIS A 372 26.28 -58.67 9.00
CA HIS A 372 25.49 -58.43 7.80
C HIS A 372 24.87 -57.03 7.86
N ASN A 373 25.28 -56.16 6.92
CA ASN A 373 24.64 -54.86 6.72
C ASN A 373 23.64 -54.97 5.58
N VAL A 374 22.36 -55.00 5.92
CA VAL A 374 21.28 -55.09 4.94
C VAL A 374 20.54 -53.76 4.89
N THR A 375 20.37 -53.23 3.69
CA THR A 375 19.63 -52.01 3.45
C THR A 375 18.22 -52.36 3.01
N VAL A 376 17.21 -51.89 3.73
CA VAL A 376 15.80 -52.08 3.41
C VAL A 376 15.20 -50.79 2.85
N GLU A 377 14.41 -50.94 1.80
CA GLU A 377 13.63 -49.88 1.16
C GLU A 377 12.14 -50.06 1.48
N ALA A 378 11.47 -48.98 1.85
CA ALA A 378 10.01 -48.92 1.99
C ALA A 378 9.42 -48.00 0.90
N THR A 379 8.38 -48.45 0.22
CA THR A 379 7.74 -47.74 -0.91
C THR A 379 6.23 -47.86 -0.86
N GLU A 380 5.50 -46.82 -1.24
CA GLU A 380 4.04 -46.90 -1.37
C GLU A 380 3.57 -47.71 -2.60
N THR A 381 2.53 -48.50 -2.41
CA THR A 381 1.97 -49.39 -3.45
C THR A 381 1.33 -48.61 -4.60
N SER A 382 0.75 -47.45 -4.34
CA SER A 382 0.13 -46.58 -5.35
C SER A 382 1.15 -46.08 -6.39
N LYS A 383 2.41 -45.93 -5.99
CA LYS A 383 3.51 -45.40 -6.81
C LYS A 383 4.42 -46.49 -7.38
N GLU A 384 4.29 -47.74 -6.93
CA GLU A 384 5.02 -48.89 -7.48
C GLU A 384 4.74 -49.09 -8.99
N ASN A 385 3.50 -48.84 -9.43
CA ASN A 385 3.07 -49.04 -10.81
C ASN A 385 3.51 -47.94 -11.80
N PHE A 386 4.03 -46.81 -11.32
CA PHE A 386 4.43 -45.70 -12.21
C PHE A 386 5.79 -45.97 -12.89
N PHE A 387 6.67 -46.75 -12.24
CA PHE A 387 8.06 -46.93 -12.67
C PHE A 387 8.31 -48.14 -13.57
N ASP A 388 7.42 -49.14 -13.62
CA ASP A 388 7.52 -50.24 -14.59
C ASP A 388 7.16 -49.80 -16.03
N SER A 389 6.67 -48.55 -16.21
CA SER A 389 6.19 -48.03 -17.50
C SER A 389 7.03 -46.89 -18.12
N LEU A 390 8.04 -46.34 -17.43
CA LEU A 390 8.85 -45.23 -17.92
C LEU A 390 10.32 -45.61 -18.10
N SER A 391 10.57 -46.50 -19.07
CA SER A 391 11.88 -46.61 -19.71
C SER A 391 11.97 -45.66 -20.91
N THR A 392 11.95 -44.34 -20.73
CA THR A 392 12.57 -43.38 -21.67
C THR A 392 12.47 -41.94 -21.17
N SER A 393 13.64 -41.32 -20.97
CA SER A 393 13.87 -39.88 -21.01
C SER A 393 12.84 -38.97 -20.31
N GLY A 394 12.98 -38.79 -19.01
CA GLY A 394 12.33 -37.74 -18.24
C GLY A 394 13.08 -37.58 -16.91
N SER A 395 13.16 -36.36 -16.40
CA SER A 395 13.85 -36.01 -15.14
C SER A 395 13.66 -37.07 -14.06
N PHE A 396 14.78 -37.60 -13.56
CA PHE A 396 14.84 -38.62 -12.52
C PHE A 396 14.33 -38.00 -11.20
N ILE A 397 13.04 -38.13 -10.93
CA ILE A 397 12.52 -37.97 -9.58
C ILE A 397 12.85 -39.29 -8.88
N PRO A 398 13.71 -39.31 -7.85
CA PRO A 398 14.01 -40.54 -7.13
C PRO A 398 12.71 -41.15 -6.60
N PRO A 399 12.61 -42.48 -6.45
CA PRO A 399 11.43 -43.10 -5.87
C PRO A 399 11.14 -42.47 -4.50
N TYR A 400 9.87 -42.28 -4.16
CA TYR A 400 9.43 -41.95 -2.81
C TYR A 400 9.71 -43.16 -1.92
N LYS A 401 10.95 -43.22 -1.43
CA LYS A 401 11.45 -44.34 -0.65
C LYS A 401 12.35 -43.87 0.46
N GLU A 402 12.16 -44.48 1.62
CA GLU A 402 13.13 -44.37 2.71
C GLU A 402 14.03 -45.60 2.69
N THR A 403 15.27 -45.42 3.14
CA THR A 403 16.32 -46.43 3.10
C THR A 403 16.96 -46.55 4.47
N LEU A 404 17.02 -47.77 4.99
CA LEU A 404 17.52 -48.02 6.32
C LEU A 404 18.52 -49.17 6.36
N SER A 405 19.68 -48.94 6.97
CA SER A 405 20.68 -49.98 7.21
C SER A 405 20.36 -50.76 8.50
N ILE A 406 20.44 -52.07 8.38
CA ILE A 406 20.16 -53.05 9.43
C ILE A 406 21.45 -53.78 9.75
N LEU A 407 21.75 -53.95 11.03
CA LEU A 407 22.88 -54.72 11.53
C LEU A 407 22.40 -56.09 12.01
N GLY A 408 22.81 -57.15 11.33
CA GLY A 408 22.73 -58.53 11.80
C GLY A 408 24.05 -58.97 12.43
N VAL A 409 24.01 -59.42 13.70
CA VAL A 409 25.15 -59.94 14.47
C VAL A 409 25.04 -61.44 14.67
#